data_AF-A0A931X8V5-F1
#
_entry.id   AF-A0A931X8V5-F1
#
_cell.length_a   1.000
_cell.length_b   1.000
_cell.length_c   1.000
_cell.angle_alpha   90.00
_cell.angle_beta   90.00
_cell.angle_gamma   90.00
#
_symmetry.space_group_name_H-M   'P 1'
#
loop_
_entity.id
_entity.type
_entity.pdbx_description
1 polymer ?
#
loop_
_entity_poly.entity_id
_entity_poly.type
_entity_poly.pdbx_seq_one_letter_code
_entity_poly.pdbx_strand_id
1 'polypeptide(L)'
;MTDAQRDEIRKLREETRAVQRAGAQKLQEATRRLREALLADDPDQRTIAALRDEVAQLSHQLQARRLDQQERVSRIFTPEQRRLLREHRGLFRARRALMRERRELIRDRRELMRERRHLVRQRRQLMRD
;
A
#
# COMPACT_ATOMS: atom_id res chain seq x y z
N MET A 1 12.53 18.82 10.25
CA MET A 1 12.27 17.98 11.44
C MET A 1 13.49 18.09 12.33
N THR A 2 13.31 18.38 13.61
CA THR A 2 14.41 18.52 14.57
C THR A 2 14.82 17.15 15.14
N ASP A 3 15.95 17.10 15.86
CA ASP A 3 16.43 15.88 16.53
C ASP A 3 15.50 15.44 17.65
N ALA A 4 15.04 16.39 18.47
CA ALA A 4 14.04 16.14 19.50
C ALA A 4 12.76 15.51 18.93
N GLN A 5 12.24 16.03 17.80
CA GLN A 5 11.07 15.45 17.13
C GLN A 5 11.34 14.03 16.62
N ARG A 6 12.55 13.75 16.11
CA ARG A 6 12.94 12.40 15.67
C ARG A 6 12.91 11.40 16.82
N ASP A 7 13.47 11.79 17.95
CA ASP A 7 13.58 10.93 19.13
C ASP A 7 12.21 10.69 19.77
N GLU A 8 11.35 11.70 19.82
CA GLU A 8 9.96 11.55 20.30
C GLU A 8 9.17 10.58 19.41
N ILE A 9 9.27 10.71 18.08
CA ILE A 9 8.64 9.76 17.14
C ILE A 9 9.21 8.35 17.32
N ARG A 10 10.51 8.20 17.59
CA ARG A 10 11.14 6.90 17.82
C ARG A 10 10.59 6.23 19.08
N LYS A 11 10.57 6.95 20.20
CA LYS A 11 9.99 6.47 21.47
C LYS A 11 8.54 6.05 21.30
N LEU A 12 7.72 6.90 20.68
CA LEU A 12 6.31 6.60 20.41
C LEU A 12 6.12 5.33 19.57
N ARG A 13 7.00 5.09 18.59
CA ARG A 13 6.96 3.86 17.79
C ARG A 13 7.37 2.65 18.60
N GLU A 14 8.37 2.76 19.46
CA GLU A 14 8.82 1.68 20.32
C GLU A 14 7.74 1.28 21.33
N GLU A 15 7.11 2.25 22.01
CA GLU A 15 5.98 2.05 22.93
C GLU A 15 4.86 1.22 22.29
N THR A 16 4.50 1.57 21.05
CA THR A 16 3.34 0.98 20.36
C THR A 16 3.69 -0.32 19.61
N ARG A 17 4.98 -0.63 19.40
CA ARG A 17 5.43 -1.76 18.58
C ARG A 17 5.00 -3.12 19.13
N ALA A 18 5.16 -3.33 20.44
CA ALA A 18 4.81 -4.60 21.08
C ALA A 18 3.29 -4.85 21.01
N VAL A 19 2.51 -3.81 21.33
CA VAL A 19 1.04 -3.84 21.29
C VAL A 19 0.51 -4.10 19.88
N GLN A 20 1.11 -3.47 18.86
CA GLN A 20 0.73 -3.69 17.46
C GLN A 20 1.07 -5.09 16.97
N ARG A 21 2.26 -5.60 17.33
CA ARG A 21 2.68 -6.97 16.98
C ARG A 21 1.75 -8.01 17.59
N ALA A 22 1.45 -7.89 18.88
CA ALA A 22 0.54 -8.80 19.56
C ALA A 22 -0.87 -8.75 18.96
N GLY A 23 -1.37 -7.55 18.65
CA GLY A 23 -2.67 -7.41 17.98
C GLY A 23 -2.69 -8.01 16.57
N ALA A 24 -1.62 -7.86 15.80
CA ALA A 24 -1.50 -8.46 14.47
C ALA A 24 -1.45 -9.99 14.53
N GLN A 25 -0.73 -10.56 15.52
CA GLN A 25 -0.70 -12.00 15.77
C GLN A 25 -2.10 -12.53 16.09
N LYS A 26 -2.84 -11.87 17.00
CA LYS A 26 -4.22 -12.24 17.31
C LYS A 26 -5.13 -12.23 16.09
N LEU A 27 -5.04 -11.19 15.25
CA LEU A 27 -5.82 -11.13 14.01
C LEU A 27 -5.46 -12.26 13.04
N GLN A 28 -4.17 -12.57 12.91
CA GLN A 28 -3.69 -13.66 12.07
C GLN A 28 -4.22 -15.01 12.55
N GLU A 29 -4.18 -15.26 13.86
CA GLU A 29 -4.71 -16.48 14.48
C GLU A 29 -6.22 -16.60 14.31
N ALA A 30 -6.98 -15.52 14.56
CA ALA A 30 -8.43 -15.50 14.34
C ALA A 30 -8.79 -15.74 12.87
N THR A 31 -8.04 -15.14 11.95
CA THR A 31 -8.22 -15.34 10.50
C THR A 31 -7.88 -16.78 10.10
N ARG A 32 -6.85 -17.38 10.71
CA ARG A 32 -6.50 -18.78 10.47
C ARG A 32 -7.62 -19.71 10.94
N ARG A 33 -8.11 -19.52 12.17
CA ARG A 33 -9.25 -20.28 12.72
C ARG A 33 -10.49 -20.16 11.83
N LEU A 34 -10.80 -18.95 11.35
CA LEU A 34 -11.91 -18.74 10.43
C LEU A 34 -11.75 -19.51 9.12
N ARG A 35 -10.54 -19.50 8.53
CA ARG A 35 -10.26 -20.26 7.30
C ARG A 35 -10.38 -21.76 7.51
N GLU A 36 -9.86 -22.27 8.63
CA GLU A 36 -9.97 -23.69 8.99
C GLU A 36 -11.44 -24.10 9.15
N ALA A 37 -12.25 -23.30 9.86
CA ALA A 37 -13.67 -23.55 10.04
C ALA A 37 -14.47 -23.52 8.73
N LEU A 38 -14.11 -22.63 7.79
CA LEU A 38 -14.75 -22.54 6.47
C LEU A 38 -14.43 -23.73 5.55
N LEU A 39 -13.32 -24.43 5.79
CA LEU A 39 -12.85 -25.56 4.98
C LEU A 39 -13.15 -26.93 5.60
N ALA A 40 -13.80 -26.96 6.76
CA ALA A 40 -14.20 -28.20 7.42
C ALA A 40 -15.26 -28.96 6.60
N ASP A 41 -15.24 -30.30 6.69
CA ASP A 41 -16.19 -31.17 5.98
C ASP A 41 -17.66 -30.89 6.38
N ASP A 42 -17.89 -30.49 7.64
CA ASP A 42 -19.18 -30.01 8.15
C ASP A 42 -19.01 -28.65 8.86
N PRO A 43 -19.20 -27.53 8.15
CA PRO A 43 -18.93 -26.20 8.69
C PRO A 43 -20.04 -25.71 9.64
N ASP A 44 -19.71 -25.58 10.93
CA ASP A 44 -20.60 -24.96 11.92
C ASP A 44 -20.74 -23.45 11.67
N GLN A 45 -21.92 -23.07 11.16
CA GLN A 45 -22.27 -21.69 10.85
C GLN A 45 -22.22 -20.75 12.07
N ARG A 46 -22.54 -21.24 13.28
CA ARG A 46 -22.49 -20.41 14.50
C ARG A 46 -21.05 -20.07 14.85
N THR A 47 -20.16 -21.06 14.80
CA THR A 47 -18.72 -20.86 15.02
C THR A 47 -18.11 -19.94 13.97
N ILE A 48 -18.46 -20.13 12.69
CA ILE A 48 -18.00 -19.26 11.59
C ILE A 48 -18.45 -17.81 11.81
N ALA A 49 -19.71 -17.59 12.19
CA ALA A 49 -20.22 -16.24 12.47
C ALA A 49 -19.43 -15.57 13.62
N ALA A 50 -19.22 -16.27 14.72
CA ALA A 50 -18.45 -15.75 15.86
C ALA A 50 -17.00 -15.40 15.47
N LEU A 51 -16.34 -16.26 14.68
CA LEU A 51 -14.98 -16.01 14.20
C LEU A 51 -14.91 -14.83 13.22
N ARG A 52 -15.93 -14.63 12.39
CA ARG A 52 -16.03 -13.44 11.51
C ARG A 52 -16.15 -12.16 12.32
N ASP A 53 -16.96 -12.16 13.36
CA ASP A 53 -17.12 -11.02 14.25
C ASP A 53 -15.83 -10.73 15.03
N GLU A 54 -15.14 -11.77 15.52
CA GLU A 54 -13.83 -11.63 16.17
C GLU A 54 -12.80 -10.98 15.23
N VAL A 55 -12.70 -11.45 13.97
CA VAL A 55 -11.81 -10.89 12.95
C VAL A 55 -12.17 -9.43 12.66
N ALA A 56 -13.46 -9.11 12.53
CA ALA A 56 -13.92 -7.74 12.29
C ALA A 56 -13.56 -6.80 13.45
N GLN A 57 -13.78 -7.23 14.69
CA GLN A 57 -13.44 -6.46 15.88
C GLN A 57 -11.94 -6.22 16.00
N LEU A 58 -11.11 -7.27 15.82
CA LEU A 58 -9.65 -7.14 15.87
C LEU A 58 -9.13 -6.21 14.77
N SER A 59 -9.67 -6.30 13.56
CA SER A 59 -9.34 -5.40 12.46
C SER A 59 -9.66 -3.95 12.80
N HIS A 60 -10.87 -3.69 13.31
CA HIS A 60 -11.30 -2.36 13.71
C HIS A 60 -10.42 -1.79 14.85
N GLN A 61 -10.10 -2.60 15.86
CA GLN A 61 -9.21 -2.20 16.96
C GLN A 61 -7.81 -1.83 16.46
N LEU A 62 -7.24 -2.60 15.53
CA LEU A 62 -5.95 -2.29 14.93
C LEU A 62 -6.00 -1.00 14.09
N GLN A 63 -7.10 -0.78 13.37
CA GLN A 63 -7.32 0.44 12.60
C GLN A 63 -7.42 1.67 13.51
N ALA A 64 -8.22 1.61 14.58
CA ALA A 64 -8.36 2.67 15.57
C ALA A 64 -7.00 3.04 16.17
N ARG A 65 -6.25 2.04 16.67
CA ARG A 65 -4.90 2.25 17.23
C ARG A 65 -3.93 2.89 16.24
N ARG A 66 -4.04 2.56 14.96
CA ARG A 66 -3.22 3.16 13.91
C ARG A 66 -3.56 4.64 13.72
N LEU A 67 -4.84 5.00 13.75
CA LEU A 67 -5.30 6.38 13.65
C LEU A 67 -4.85 7.18 14.86
N ASP A 68 -5.00 6.63 16.07
CA ASP A 68 -4.53 7.27 17.31
C ASP A 68 -3.02 7.51 17.28
N GLN A 69 -2.23 6.52 16.81
CA GLN A 69 -0.79 6.69 16.65
C GLN A 69 -0.47 7.78 15.61
N GLN A 70 -1.18 7.81 14.47
CA GLN A 70 -1.00 8.84 13.46
C GLN A 70 -1.30 10.23 14.01
N GLU A 71 -2.35 10.35 14.82
CA GLU A 71 -2.70 11.60 15.49
C GLU A 71 -1.60 12.02 16.47
N ARG A 72 -1.14 11.11 17.33
CA ARG A 72 -0.02 11.38 18.27
C ARG A 72 1.22 11.85 17.52
N VAL A 73 1.61 11.17 16.44
CA VAL A 73 2.74 11.59 15.58
C VAL A 73 2.47 12.96 14.93
N SER A 74 1.25 13.23 14.48
CA SER A 74 0.88 14.49 13.84
C SER A 74 1.01 15.68 14.80
N ARG A 75 0.73 15.48 16.10
CA ARG A 75 0.84 16.50 17.14
C ARG A 75 2.29 16.91 17.43
N ILE A 76 3.28 16.07 17.14
CA ILE A 76 4.72 16.38 17.27
C ILE A 76 5.17 17.48 16.29
N PHE A 77 4.51 17.57 15.13
CA PHE A 77 4.85 18.54 14.09
C PHE A 77 4.09 19.86 14.26
N THR A 78 4.70 20.97 13.85
CA THR A 78 3.99 22.27 13.75
C THR A 78 3.02 22.28 12.56
N PRO A 79 2.03 23.22 12.52
CA PRO A 79 1.16 23.39 11.35
C PRO A 79 1.92 23.57 10.03
N GLU A 80 2.98 24.37 10.01
CA GLU A 80 3.83 24.62 8.83
C GLU A 80 4.54 23.34 8.39
N GLN A 81 5.11 22.59 9.33
CA GLN A 81 5.74 21.30 9.04
C GLN A 81 4.74 20.30 8.45
N ARG A 82 3.50 20.26 8.97
CA ARG A 82 2.42 19.42 8.42
C ARG A 82 2.02 19.85 7.01
N ARG A 83 1.96 21.14 6.72
CA ARG A 83 1.70 21.68 5.38
C ARG A 83 2.79 21.24 4.39
N LEU A 84 4.06 21.45 4.74
CA LEU A 84 5.20 21.04 3.92
C LEU A 84 5.20 19.53 3.65
N LEU A 85 4.88 18.71 4.64
CA LEU A 85 4.74 17.26 4.46
C LEU A 85 3.65 16.89 3.43
N ARG A 86 2.53 17.62 3.39
CA ARG A 86 1.46 17.40 2.40
C ARG A 86 1.91 17.79 1.00
N GLU A 87 2.54 18.96 0.85
CA GLU A 87 3.08 19.44 -0.42
C GLU A 87 4.12 18.46 -0.98
N HIS A 88 5.06 18.02 -0.14
CA HIS A 88 6.08 17.05 -0.53
C HIS A 88 5.49 15.70 -0.96
N ARG A 89 4.43 15.23 -0.30
CA ARG A 89 3.67 14.04 -0.75
C ARG A 89 3.03 14.25 -2.13
N GLY A 90 2.49 15.43 -2.40
CA GLY A 90 1.95 15.81 -3.71
C GLY A 90 3.01 15.74 -4.80
N LEU A 91 4.18 16.33 -4.55
CA LEU A 91 5.32 16.31 -5.48
C LEU A 91 5.78 14.88 -5.78
N PHE A 92 5.85 14.00 -4.78
CA PHE A 92 6.19 12.59 -5.02
C PHE A 92 5.15 11.86 -5.87
N ARG A 93 3.86 12.15 -5.69
CA ARG A 93 2.80 11.58 -6.53
C ARG A 93 2.93 12.04 -7.98
N ALA A 94 3.14 13.35 -8.20
CA ALA A 94 3.35 13.92 -9.53
C ALA A 94 4.58 13.30 -10.21
N ARG A 95 5.70 13.20 -9.49
CA ARG A 95 6.92 12.54 -10.00
C ARG A 95 6.66 11.09 -10.40
N ARG A 96 5.88 10.35 -9.61
CA ARG A 96 5.53 8.95 -9.93
C ARG A 96 4.64 8.86 -11.17
N ALA A 97 3.70 9.79 -11.37
CA ALA A 97 2.87 9.85 -12.56
C ALA A 97 3.72 10.12 -13.82
N LEU A 98 4.58 11.13 -13.78
CA LEU A 98 5.50 11.45 -14.87
C LEU A 98 6.43 10.27 -15.23
N MET A 99 6.87 9.50 -14.24
CA MET A 99 7.66 8.28 -14.48
C MET A 99 6.86 7.16 -15.15
N ARG A 100 5.53 7.12 -15.00
CA ARG A 100 4.66 6.17 -15.71
C ARG A 100 4.45 6.62 -17.15
N GLU A 101 4.09 7.88 -17.37
CA GLU A 101 3.94 8.47 -18.71
C GLU A 101 5.22 8.31 -19.54
N ARG A 102 6.38 8.57 -18.94
CA ARG A 102 7.67 8.35 -19.62
C ARG A 102 7.87 6.90 -20.03
N ARG A 103 7.40 5.92 -19.25
CA ARG A 103 7.50 4.49 -19.60
C ARG A 103 6.56 4.13 -20.74
N GLU A 104 5.36 4.72 -20.77
CA GLU A 104 4.39 4.54 -21.86
C GLU A 104 4.94 5.12 -23.15
N LEU A 105 5.43 6.36 -23.14
CA LEU A 105 6.04 6.97 -24.33
C LEU A 105 7.23 6.15 -24.89
N ILE A 106 8.02 5.53 -24.02
CA ILE A 106 9.12 4.63 -24.45
C ILE A 106 8.57 3.36 -25.12
N ARG A 107 7.43 2.82 -24.68
CA ARG A 107 6.77 1.68 -25.33
C ARG A 107 6.23 2.07 -26.70
N ASP A 108 5.50 3.17 -26.78
CA ASP A 108 4.91 3.66 -28.04
C ASP A 108 6.00 3.92 -29.08
N ARG A 109 7.12 4.55 -28.67
CA ARG A 109 8.26 4.76 -29.56
C ARG A 109 8.86 3.45 -30.07
N ARG A 110 8.87 2.39 -29.26
CA ARG A 110 9.36 1.06 -29.69
C ARG A 110 8.41 0.42 -30.70
N GLU A 111 7.11 0.59 -30.52
CA GLU A 111 6.07 0.10 -31.43
C GLU A 111 6.15 0.80 -32.79
N LEU A 112 6.21 2.14 -32.80
CA LEU A 112 6.43 2.93 -34.02
C LEU A 112 7.70 2.50 -34.78
N MET A 113 8.79 2.22 -34.04
CA MET A 113 10.03 1.72 -34.66
C MET A 113 9.92 0.29 -35.21
N ARG A 114 8.99 -0.54 -34.71
CA ARG A 114 8.68 -1.86 -35.27
C ARG A 114 7.85 -1.72 -36.55
N GLU A 115 6.82 -0.87 -36.53
CA GLU A 115 5.97 -0.57 -37.68
C GLU A 115 6.77 0.01 -38.84
N ARG A 116 7.63 1.01 -38.58
CA ARG A 116 8.50 1.59 -39.60
C ARG A 116 9.40 0.54 -40.25
N ARG A 117 9.93 -0.41 -39.47
CA ARG A 117 10.73 -1.52 -40.01
C ARG A 117 9.90 -2.49 -40.84
N HIS A 118 8.64 -2.72 -40.48
CA HIS A 118 7.72 -3.53 -41.27
C HIS A 118 7.41 -2.87 -42.63
N LEU A 119 7.03 -1.58 -42.63
CA LEU A 119 6.76 -0.81 -43.85
C LEU A 119 7.96 -0.77 -44.80
N VAL A 120 9.18 -0.56 -44.29
CA VAL A 120 10.41 -0.59 -45.10
C VAL A 120 10.61 -1.95 -45.77
N ARG A 121 10.29 -3.06 -45.09
CA ARG A 121 10.36 -4.40 -45.67
C ARG A 121 9.32 -4.61 -46.77
N GLN A 122 8.07 -4.22 -46.53
CA GLN A 122 7.00 -4.30 -47.54
C GLN A 122 7.35 -3.50 -48.80
N ARG A 123 7.81 -2.26 -48.64
CA ARG A 123 8.23 -1.42 -49.78
C ARG A 123 9.37 -2.06 -50.58
N ARG A 124 10.32 -2.73 -49.93
CA ARG A 124 11.40 -3.45 -50.62
C ARG A 124 10.91 -4.67 -51.39
N GLN A 125 9.86 -5.34 -50.92
CA GLN A 125 9.23 -6.47 -51.63
C GLN A 125 8.52 -5.96 -52.89
N LEU A 126 7.68 -4.93 -52.74
CA LEU A 126 6.94 -4.32 -53.87
C LEU A 126 7.84 -3.74 -54.99
N MET A 127 9.09 -3.38 -54.68
CA MET A 127 10.05 -2.86 -55.66
C MET A 127 10.89 -3.96 -56.33
N ARG A 128 10.74 -5.22 -55.90
CA ARG A 128 11.43 -6.39 -56.47
C ARG A 128 10.55 -7.20 -57.40
N ASP A 129 9.23 -7.04 -57.27
CA ASP A 129 8.20 -7.54 -58.19
C ASP A 129 8.01 -6.54 -59.34
#